data_AF-A0A0W7TRR6-F1
#
_entry.id   AF-A0A0W7TRR6-F1
#
_cell.length_a   1.000
_cell.length_b   1.000
_cell.length_c   1.000
_cell.angle_alpha   90.00
_cell.angle_beta   90.00
_cell.angle_gamma   90.00
#
_symmetry.space_group_name_H-M   'P 1'
#
loop_
_entity.id
_entity.type
_entity.pdbx_description
1 polymer ?
#
loop_
_entity_poly.entity_id
_entity_poly.type
_entity_poly.pdbx_seq_one_letter_code
_entity_poly.pdbx_strand_id
1 'polypeptide(L)'
;MEYAQRIGARIARLRTEKHLTQGQLAQAAGVPRDALARWEAGGGLPGRAELTALARPLGTTAAALLNADEDEPDEAPVGFLTFPRTEQAWRAQARCMRGSGPRMAYALAALCCTVCAALSRAWLFGSVRMACTGFFLAAAAFCLWGCADGPLRLRLRATCKGDFAAVQAAVYPTHCRWHQNGEPYRLEHVDLMGAWELPDGFVLQWEGPPLFVHHSDAQAVRYILSRSYGVPYRVLRPRREPFWALCACTAGLAISL
;
A
#
# COMPACT_ATOMS: atom_id res chain seq x y z
N MET A 1 18.97 -5.87 31.62
CA MET A 1 17.88 -5.81 32.63
C MET A 1 16.52 -5.60 31.99
N GLU A 2 16.43 -4.85 30.90
CA GLU A 2 15.18 -4.60 30.13
C GLU A 2 14.41 -5.87 29.72
N TYR A 3 15.12 -6.94 29.34
CA TYR A 3 14.49 -8.20 28.91
C TYR A 3 13.65 -8.87 30.01
N ALA A 4 14.16 -8.98 31.25
CA ALA A 4 13.42 -9.59 32.35
C ALA A 4 12.17 -8.79 32.74
N GLN A 5 12.26 -7.46 32.71
CA GLN A 5 11.10 -6.58 32.92
C GLN A 5 10.04 -6.74 31.82
N ARG A 6 10.46 -6.82 30.55
CA ARG A 6 9.53 -7.05 29.42
C ARG A 6 8.76 -8.37 29.55
N ILE A 7 9.45 -9.45 29.89
CA ILE A 7 8.83 -10.77 30.14
C ILE A 7 7.86 -10.70 31.32
N GLY A 8 8.29 -10.08 32.42
CA GLY A 8 7.45 -9.87 33.60
C GLY A 8 6.17 -9.11 33.30
N ALA A 9 6.28 -7.99 32.57
CA ALA A 9 5.15 -7.19 32.15
C ALA A 9 4.18 -7.97 31.25
N ARG A 10 4.69 -8.81 30.33
CA ARG A 10 3.84 -9.67 29.49
C ARG A 10 3.06 -10.69 30.30
N ILE A 11 3.71 -11.37 31.27
CA ILE A 11 3.04 -12.32 32.17
C ILE A 11 1.91 -11.62 32.93
N ALA A 12 2.18 -10.43 33.48
CA ALA A 12 1.19 -9.63 34.19
C ALA A 12 0.02 -9.22 33.28
N ARG A 13 0.30 -8.79 32.04
CA ARG A 13 -0.72 -8.43 31.03
C ARG A 13 -1.64 -9.61 30.70
N LEU A 14 -1.09 -10.75 30.30
CA LEU A 14 -1.85 -11.96 29.97
C LEU A 14 -2.68 -12.45 31.17
N ARG A 15 -2.12 -12.36 32.37
CA ARG A 15 -2.83 -12.69 33.61
C ARG A 15 -4.06 -11.78 33.80
N THR A 16 -3.92 -10.47 33.58
CA THR A 16 -5.03 -9.51 33.71
C THR A 16 -6.08 -9.67 32.61
N GLU A 17 -5.68 -9.99 31.38
CA GLU A 17 -6.61 -10.29 30.26
C GLU A 17 -7.48 -11.52 30.56
N LYS A 18 -6.95 -12.49 31.32
CA LYS A 18 -7.68 -13.67 31.81
C LYS A 18 -8.41 -13.44 33.14
N HIS A 19 -8.38 -12.22 33.68
CA HIS A 19 -8.96 -11.87 34.99
C HIS A 19 -8.45 -12.73 36.15
N LEU A 20 -7.20 -13.20 36.10
CA LEU A 20 -6.60 -14.03 37.13
C LEU A 20 -5.83 -13.16 38.15
N THR A 21 -5.90 -13.54 39.43
CA THR A 21 -5.00 -13.01 40.46
C THR A 21 -3.63 -13.71 40.38
N GLN A 22 -2.59 -13.08 40.92
CA GLN A 22 -1.26 -13.73 41.01
C GLN A 22 -1.34 -15.08 41.74
N GLY A 23 -2.17 -15.19 42.79
CA GLY A 23 -2.36 -16.45 43.52
C GLY A 23 -3.01 -17.54 42.67
N GLN A 24 -4.04 -17.18 41.89
CA GLN A 24 -4.73 -18.12 41.01
C GLN A 24 -3.82 -18.61 39.87
N LEU A 25 -3.05 -17.71 39.25
CA LEU A 25 -2.10 -18.10 38.21
C LEU A 25 -0.99 -18.99 38.78
N ALA A 26 -0.44 -18.64 39.94
CA ALA A 26 0.57 -19.43 40.63
C ALA A 26 0.09 -20.84 40.96
N GLN A 27 -1.14 -20.96 41.47
CA GLN A 27 -1.77 -22.25 41.77
C GLN A 27 -2.03 -23.07 40.49
N ALA A 28 -2.54 -22.45 39.43
CA ALA A 28 -2.82 -23.12 38.17
C ALA A 28 -1.56 -23.60 37.43
N ALA A 29 -0.46 -22.84 37.53
CA ALA A 29 0.84 -23.19 36.96
C ALA A 29 1.70 -24.05 37.89
N GLY A 30 1.32 -24.24 39.16
CA GLY A 30 2.13 -24.96 40.14
C GLY A 30 3.46 -24.27 40.47
N VAL A 31 3.52 -22.93 40.36
CA VAL A 31 4.72 -22.14 40.67
C VAL A 31 4.53 -21.34 41.97
N PRO A 32 5.61 -21.01 42.71
CA PRO A 32 5.49 -20.19 43.92
C PRO A 32 4.96 -18.78 43.61
N ARG A 33 3.99 -18.30 44.39
CA ARG A 33 3.42 -16.95 44.23
C ARG A 33 4.48 -15.84 44.32
N ASP A 34 5.45 -15.99 45.23
CA ASP A 34 6.51 -15.00 45.42
C ASP A 34 7.48 -14.96 44.23
N ALA A 35 7.72 -16.11 43.60
CA ALA A 35 8.51 -16.19 42.38
C ALA A 35 7.78 -15.49 41.21
N LEU A 36 6.48 -15.73 41.08
CA LEU A 36 5.64 -15.06 40.08
C LEU A 36 5.64 -13.54 40.27
N ALA A 37 5.45 -13.05 41.50
CA ALA A 37 5.51 -11.62 41.79
C ALA A 37 6.88 -11.00 41.47
N ARG A 38 7.97 -11.73 41.75
CA ARG A 38 9.33 -11.31 41.42
C ARG A 38 9.55 -11.23 39.90
N TRP A 39 9.04 -12.20 39.14
CA TRP A 39 9.13 -12.18 37.68
C TRP A 39 8.30 -11.05 37.09
N GLU A 40 7.05 -10.85 37.55
CA GLU A 40 6.20 -9.74 37.11
C GLU A 40 6.84 -8.36 37.40
N ALA A 41 7.59 -8.24 38.51
CA ALA A 41 8.37 -7.03 38.83
C ALA A 41 9.70 -6.91 38.06
N GLY A 42 10.05 -7.88 37.21
CA GLY A 42 11.30 -7.90 36.45
C GLY A 42 12.54 -8.28 37.27
N GLY A 43 12.37 -8.79 38.50
CA GLY A 43 13.45 -9.20 39.41
C GLY A 43 14.12 -10.54 39.05
N GLY A 44 13.97 -11.01 37.82
CA GLY A 44 14.56 -12.25 37.32
C GLY A 44 13.73 -12.89 36.22
N LEU A 45 14.34 -13.82 35.48
CA LEU A 45 13.66 -14.59 34.45
C LEU A 45 13.11 -15.92 35.03
N PRO A 46 11.90 -16.34 34.65
CA PRO A 46 11.45 -17.71 34.90
C PRO A 46 12.31 -18.69 34.09
N GLY A 47 12.53 -19.88 34.65
CA GLY A 47 13.22 -20.96 33.94
C GLY A 47 12.32 -21.61 32.88
N ARG A 48 12.89 -22.58 32.15
CA ARG A 48 12.19 -23.26 31.04
C ARG A 48 10.97 -24.06 31.51
N ALA A 49 11.07 -24.69 32.68
CA ALA A 49 9.97 -25.48 33.25
C ALA A 49 8.81 -24.58 33.68
N GLU A 50 9.13 -23.46 34.32
CA GLU A 50 8.19 -22.47 34.83
C GLU A 50 7.47 -21.75 33.68
N LEU A 51 8.20 -21.39 32.62
CA LEU A 51 7.61 -20.83 31.40
C LEU A 51 6.61 -21.79 30.75
N THR A 52 6.95 -23.07 30.68
CA THR A 52 6.06 -24.10 30.13
C THR A 52 4.82 -24.30 31.01
N ALA A 53 5.01 -24.22 32.33
CA ALA A 53 3.93 -24.35 33.29
C ALA A 53 2.97 -23.15 33.31
N LEU A 54 3.49 -21.93 33.10
CA LEU A 54 2.70 -20.68 32.97
C LEU A 54 1.97 -20.58 31.63
N ALA A 55 2.54 -21.13 30.56
CA ALA A 55 1.97 -21.08 29.22
C ALA A 55 0.55 -21.68 29.15
N ARG A 56 0.35 -22.84 29.78
CA ARG A 56 -0.93 -23.57 29.77
C ARG A 56 -2.11 -22.77 30.38
N PRO A 57 -2.04 -22.26 31.62
CA PRO A 57 -3.13 -21.47 32.21
C PRO A 57 -3.31 -20.09 31.57
N LEU A 58 -2.27 -19.52 30.96
CA LEU A 58 -2.36 -18.26 30.22
C LEU A 58 -2.93 -18.45 28.79
N GLY A 59 -3.00 -19.68 28.29
CA GLY A 59 -3.46 -19.99 26.94
C GLY A 59 -2.47 -19.52 25.87
N THR A 60 -1.17 -19.65 26.14
CA THR A 60 -0.08 -19.28 25.22
C THR A 60 0.99 -20.37 25.19
N THR A 61 2.13 -20.14 24.54
CA THR A 61 3.28 -21.06 24.49
C THR A 61 4.48 -20.49 25.26
N ALA A 62 5.40 -21.35 25.69
CA ALA A 62 6.63 -20.92 26.36
C ALA A 62 7.50 -20.01 25.45
N ALA A 63 7.50 -20.28 24.13
CA ALA A 63 8.18 -19.45 23.14
C ALA A 63 7.52 -18.08 23.01
N ALA A 64 6.18 -18.02 22.95
CA ALA A 64 5.45 -16.76 22.92
C ALA A 64 5.69 -15.93 24.19
N LEU A 65 5.75 -16.53 25.38
CA LEU A 65 6.10 -15.80 26.60
C LEU A 65 7.49 -15.14 26.53
N LEU A 66 8.46 -15.80 25.89
CA LEU A 66 9.84 -15.32 25.71
C LEU A 66 9.99 -14.27 24.60
N ASN A 67 9.17 -14.36 23.55
CA ASN A 67 9.21 -13.45 22.42
C ASN A 67 8.31 -12.24 22.69
N ALA A 68 8.61 -11.44 23.72
CA ALA A 68 7.82 -10.25 24.08
C ALA A 68 7.63 -9.22 22.94
N ASP A 69 8.37 -9.33 21.84
CA ASP A 69 8.22 -8.51 20.61
C ASP A 69 7.29 -9.15 19.56
N GLU A 70 6.93 -10.41 19.73
CA GLU A 70 6.01 -11.14 18.86
C GLU A 70 4.69 -11.28 19.61
N ASP A 71 3.83 -10.29 19.45
CA ASP A 71 2.39 -10.52 19.43
C ASP A 71 2.12 -11.44 18.24
N GLU A 72 2.36 -12.72 18.42
CA GLU A 72 1.80 -13.79 17.61
C GLU A 72 0.49 -14.17 18.30
N PRO A 73 -0.65 -13.55 17.94
CA PRO A 73 -1.93 -14.14 18.28
C PRO A 73 -1.96 -15.51 17.60
N ASP A 74 -2.52 -16.51 18.29
CA ASP A 74 -2.78 -17.88 17.81
C ASP A 74 -3.81 -17.91 16.64
N GLU A 75 -4.03 -16.76 16.01
CA GLU A 75 -4.95 -16.53 14.92
C GLU A 75 -4.18 -16.77 13.62
N ALA A 76 -4.57 -17.82 12.90
CA ALA A 76 -4.02 -18.08 11.58
C ALA A 76 -4.20 -16.84 10.68
N PRO A 77 -3.18 -16.50 9.87
CA PRO A 77 -3.30 -15.38 8.95
C PRO A 77 -4.49 -15.60 8.01
N VAL A 78 -5.32 -14.58 7.86
CA VAL A 78 -6.49 -14.62 6.96
C VAL A 78 -6.09 -14.63 5.50
N GLY A 79 -4.85 -14.27 5.21
CA GLY A 79 -4.26 -14.32 3.88
C GLY A 79 -2.82 -13.83 3.88
N PHE A 80 -2.22 -13.87 2.69
CA PHE A 80 -0.86 -13.39 2.46
C PHE A 80 -0.86 -12.39 1.31
N LEU A 81 0.00 -11.39 1.43
CA LEU A 81 0.37 -10.48 0.35
C LEU A 81 1.74 -10.90 -0.16
N THR A 82 1.83 -11.17 -1.45
CA THR A 82 3.09 -11.41 -2.13
C THR A 82 3.54 -10.12 -2.78
N PHE A 83 4.70 -9.62 -2.37
CA PHE A 83 5.26 -8.44 -3.01
C PHE A 83 6.22 -8.89 -4.11
N PRO A 84 6.03 -8.41 -5.35
CA PRO A 84 6.99 -8.67 -6.40
C PRO A 84 8.33 -8.04 -6.02
N ARG A 85 9.43 -8.75 -6.30
CA ARG A 85 10.79 -8.25 -6.11
C ARG A 85 10.88 -6.83 -6.69
N THR A 86 11.60 -5.92 -6.02
CA THR A 86 11.75 -4.50 -6.38
C THR A 86 11.82 -4.23 -7.88
N GLU A 87 12.57 -5.03 -8.65
CA GLU A 87 12.68 -4.89 -10.09
C GLU A 87 11.41 -5.26 -10.89
N GLN A 88 10.68 -6.30 -10.49
CA GLN A 88 9.43 -6.71 -11.14
C GLN A 88 8.29 -5.75 -10.83
N ALA A 89 8.22 -5.28 -9.57
CA ALA A 89 7.30 -4.23 -9.13
C ALA A 89 7.51 -2.96 -9.99
N TRP A 90 8.77 -2.52 -10.09
CA TRP A 90 9.16 -1.37 -10.91
C TRP A 90 8.82 -1.56 -12.39
N ARG A 91 9.08 -2.74 -12.98
CA ARG A 91 8.79 -3.02 -14.40
C ARG A 91 7.29 -3.04 -14.71
N ALA A 92 6.47 -3.65 -13.86
CA ALA A 92 5.01 -3.64 -13.99
C ALA A 92 4.48 -2.19 -13.86
N GLN A 93 4.94 -1.47 -12.85
CA GLN A 93 4.60 -0.07 -12.64
C GLN A 93 5.03 0.83 -13.81
N ALA A 94 6.26 0.67 -14.32
CA ALA A 94 6.76 1.41 -15.47
C ALA A 94 5.95 1.13 -16.73
N ARG A 95 5.29 -0.04 -16.87
CA ARG A 95 4.36 -0.32 -17.98
C ARG A 95 3.03 0.42 -17.78
N CYS A 96 2.45 0.37 -16.59
CA CYS A 96 1.22 1.12 -16.27
C CYS A 96 1.38 2.65 -16.40
N MET A 97 2.57 3.15 -16.08
CA MET A 97 2.93 4.58 -16.14
C MET A 97 3.48 5.01 -17.51
N ARG A 98 3.74 4.05 -18.42
CA ARG A 98 4.09 4.26 -19.84
C ARG A 98 2.86 4.45 -20.73
N GLY A 99 1.76 4.97 -20.19
CA GLY A 99 0.88 5.78 -21.03
C GLY A 99 1.73 6.94 -21.55
N SER A 100 2.02 6.94 -22.85
CA SER A 100 2.50 8.07 -23.67
C SER A 100 2.47 9.36 -22.86
N GLY A 101 3.64 9.74 -22.35
CA GLY A 101 3.72 10.84 -21.39
C GLY A 101 3.08 12.10 -21.97
N PRO A 102 2.58 13.02 -21.12
CA PRO A 102 2.01 14.29 -21.58
C PRO A 102 3.00 15.07 -22.47
N ARG A 103 4.31 14.79 -22.37
CA ARG A 103 5.36 15.30 -23.26
C ARG A 103 5.16 14.96 -24.74
N MET A 104 4.70 13.75 -25.08
CA MET A 104 4.49 13.36 -26.48
C MET A 104 3.22 14.02 -27.03
N ALA A 105 2.18 14.13 -26.21
CA ALA A 105 0.98 14.90 -26.54
C ALA A 105 1.27 16.40 -26.68
N TYR A 106 2.08 16.99 -25.80
CA TYR A 106 2.52 18.39 -25.91
C TYR A 106 3.41 18.62 -27.13
N ALA A 107 4.31 17.68 -27.45
CA ALA A 107 5.16 17.77 -28.64
C ALA A 107 4.32 17.69 -29.94
N LEU A 108 3.36 16.76 -30.02
CA LEU A 108 2.42 16.66 -31.14
C LEU A 108 1.51 17.88 -31.25
N ALA A 109 0.99 18.39 -30.13
CA ALA A 109 0.19 19.61 -30.12
C ALA A 109 1.03 20.82 -30.56
N ALA A 110 2.27 20.96 -30.08
CA ALA A 110 3.17 22.04 -30.51
C ALA A 110 3.52 21.94 -32.00
N LEU A 111 3.79 20.74 -32.52
CA LEU A 111 4.02 20.50 -33.95
C LEU A 111 2.78 20.86 -34.78
N CYS A 112 1.58 20.52 -34.30
CA CYS A 112 0.35 20.84 -35.02
C CYS A 112 0.07 22.34 -35.00
N CYS A 113 0.31 23.03 -33.88
CA CYS A 113 0.22 24.48 -33.76
C CYS A 113 1.20 25.21 -34.70
N THR A 114 2.44 24.73 -34.84
CA THR A 114 3.42 25.34 -35.76
C THR A 114 3.04 25.13 -37.23
N VAL A 115 2.50 23.96 -37.58
CA VAL A 115 1.97 23.69 -38.93
C VAL A 115 0.75 24.57 -39.23
N CYS A 116 -0.20 24.71 -38.31
CA CYS A 116 -1.35 25.59 -38.47
C CYS A 116 -0.94 27.07 -38.60
N ALA A 117 0.07 27.53 -37.85
CA ALA A 117 0.59 28.90 -37.94
C ALA A 117 1.35 29.16 -39.25
N ALA A 118 2.02 28.15 -39.81
CA ALA A 118 2.66 28.24 -41.12
C ALA A 118 1.62 28.30 -42.25
N LEU A 119 0.57 27.47 -42.18
CA LEU A 119 -0.51 27.44 -43.17
C LEU A 119 -1.39 28.69 -43.14
N SER A 120 -1.64 29.29 -41.97
CA SER A 120 -2.39 30.54 -41.88
C SER A 120 -1.63 31.73 -42.46
N ARG A 121 -0.30 31.72 -42.37
CA ARG A 121 0.58 32.69 -43.05
C ARG A 121 0.61 32.55 -44.56
N ALA A 122 0.25 31.37 -45.08
CA ALA A 122 0.18 31.10 -46.52
C ALA A 122 -1.12 31.60 -47.19
N TRP A 123 -2.02 32.31 -46.47
CA TRP A 123 -3.16 33.06 -47.03
C TRP A 123 -4.09 32.27 -47.97
N LEU A 124 -4.30 30.96 -47.75
CA LEU A 124 -5.06 30.19 -48.74
C LEU A 124 -6.58 30.23 -48.61
N PHE A 125 -7.25 30.21 -47.44
CA PHE A 125 -8.73 30.27 -47.43
C PHE A 125 -9.31 30.73 -46.08
N GLY A 126 -10.33 31.61 -46.10
CA GLY A 126 -11.05 32.07 -44.90
C GLY A 126 -11.74 30.95 -44.10
N SER A 127 -12.13 29.87 -44.78
CA SER A 127 -12.73 28.66 -44.20
C SER A 127 -11.74 27.87 -43.33
N VAL A 128 -10.45 27.93 -43.64
CA VAL A 128 -9.37 27.25 -42.88
C VAL A 128 -9.21 27.87 -41.49
N ARG A 129 -9.57 29.15 -41.33
CA ARG A 129 -9.43 29.87 -40.06
C ARG A 129 -10.37 29.35 -38.97
N MET A 130 -11.61 28.99 -39.33
CA MET A 130 -12.61 28.39 -38.42
C MET A 130 -12.19 26.97 -37.97
N ALA A 131 -11.72 26.15 -38.91
CA ALA A 131 -11.23 24.80 -38.62
C ALA A 131 -10.02 24.82 -37.68
N CYS A 132 -9.08 25.74 -37.90
CA CYS A 132 -7.92 25.92 -37.02
C CYS A 132 -8.34 26.30 -35.59
N THR A 133 -9.28 27.24 -35.40
CA THR A 133 -9.73 27.64 -34.06
C THR A 133 -10.38 26.49 -33.27
N GLY A 134 -11.12 25.61 -33.92
CA GLY A 134 -11.69 24.40 -33.29
C GLY A 134 -10.60 23.43 -32.83
N PHE A 135 -9.56 23.25 -33.65
CA PHE A 135 -8.41 22.42 -33.30
C PHE A 135 -7.62 22.97 -32.12
N PHE A 136 -7.39 24.29 -32.05
CA PHE A 136 -6.71 24.93 -30.92
C PHE A 136 -7.49 24.79 -29.61
N LEU A 137 -8.82 24.93 -29.64
CA LEU A 137 -9.66 24.72 -28.45
C LEU A 137 -9.65 23.26 -27.98
N ALA A 138 -9.71 22.30 -28.90
CA ALA A 138 -9.61 20.88 -28.58
C ALA A 138 -8.23 20.52 -28.00
N ALA A 139 -7.14 21.07 -28.59
CA ALA A 139 -5.79 20.91 -28.08
C ALA A 139 -5.63 21.55 -26.68
N ALA A 140 -6.17 22.75 -26.47
CA ALA A 140 -6.15 23.42 -25.16
C ALA A 140 -6.93 22.64 -24.10
N ALA A 141 -8.11 22.11 -24.44
CA ALA A 141 -8.89 21.24 -23.54
C ALA A 141 -8.13 19.95 -23.20
N PHE A 142 -7.44 19.36 -24.17
CA PHE A 142 -6.61 18.16 -23.95
C PHE A 142 -5.39 18.45 -23.06
N CYS A 143 -4.74 19.60 -23.25
CA CYS A 143 -3.65 20.08 -22.40
C CYS A 143 -4.13 20.31 -20.96
N LEU A 144 -5.27 20.97 -20.77
CA LEU A 144 -5.86 21.20 -19.45
C LEU A 144 -6.24 19.88 -18.75
N TRP A 145 -6.81 18.92 -19.49
CA TRP A 145 -7.11 17.58 -18.95
C TRP A 145 -5.82 16.82 -18.60
N GLY A 146 -4.79 16.88 -19.44
CA GLY A 146 -3.47 16.28 -19.17
C GLY A 146 -2.77 16.86 -17.94
N CYS A 147 -2.93 18.16 -17.71
CA CYS A 147 -2.42 18.85 -16.52
C CYS A 147 -3.14 18.44 -15.22
N ALA A 148 -4.45 18.16 -15.26
CA ALA A 148 -5.21 17.80 -14.06
C ALA A 148 -4.77 16.46 -13.44
N ASP A 149 -4.38 15.48 -14.26
CA ASP A 149 -3.90 14.16 -13.81
C ASP A 149 -2.39 14.11 -13.51
N GLY A 150 -1.64 15.09 -14.02
CA GLY A 150 -0.18 15.22 -13.85
C GLY A 150 0.31 15.18 -12.39
N PRO A 151 -0.22 16.03 -11.48
CA PRO A 151 0.24 16.08 -10.10
C PRO A 151 -0.08 14.80 -9.32
N LEU A 152 -1.19 14.11 -9.62
CA LEU A 152 -1.52 12.83 -9.01
C LEU A 152 -0.52 11.74 -9.40
N ARG A 153 -0.18 11.65 -10.69
CA ARG A 153 0.83 10.70 -11.20
C ARG A 153 2.23 11.01 -10.67
N LEU A 154 2.58 12.28 -10.47
CA LEU A 154 3.85 12.67 -9.84
C LEU A 154 3.91 12.30 -8.36
N ARG A 155 2.83 12.51 -7.61
CA ARG A 155 2.72 12.02 -6.21
C ARG A 155 2.81 10.51 -6.14
N LEU A 156 2.12 9.78 -7.02
CA LEU A 156 2.24 8.31 -7.14
C LEU A 156 3.66 7.86 -7.49
N ARG A 157 4.40 8.59 -8.35
CA ARG A 157 5.82 8.30 -8.62
C ARG A 157 6.70 8.51 -7.40
N ALA A 158 6.42 9.55 -6.61
CA ALA A 158 7.19 9.88 -5.42
C ALA A 158 6.94 8.89 -4.30
N THR A 159 5.67 8.51 -4.08
CA THR A 159 5.32 7.49 -3.11
C THR A 159 5.98 6.16 -3.50
N CYS A 160 5.84 5.71 -4.74
CA CYS A 160 6.36 4.41 -5.17
C CYS A 160 7.89 4.29 -5.31
N LYS A 161 8.69 5.21 -4.73
CA LYS A 161 10.15 5.08 -4.62
C LYS A 161 10.60 4.26 -3.40
N GLY A 162 9.68 3.66 -2.65
CA GLY A 162 9.96 2.83 -1.48
C GLY A 162 10.66 1.51 -1.82
N ASP A 163 11.36 0.95 -0.83
CA ASP A 163 11.95 -0.39 -0.92
C ASP A 163 10.86 -1.47 -0.85
N PHE A 164 10.52 -2.05 -1.99
CA PHE A 164 9.59 -3.20 -2.11
C PHE A 164 10.27 -4.54 -1.77
N ALA A 165 11.14 -4.55 -0.77
CA ALA A 165 11.98 -5.72 -0.45
C ALA A 165 11.27 -6.76 0.44
N ALA A 166 10.06 -6.48 0.91
CA ALA A 166 9.25 -7.46 1.60
C ALA A 166 9.01 -8.66 0.67
N VAL A 167 9.25 -9.89 1.13
CA VAL A 167 9.08 -11.09 0.28
C VAL A 167 7.64 -11.58 0.37
N GLN A 168 7.04 -11.53 1.56
CA GLN A 168 5.64 -11.87 1.84
C GLN A 168 5.18 -11.14 3.12
N ALA A 169 3.95 -10.64 3.15
CA ALA A 169 3.28 -10.21 4.39
C ALA A 169 2.16 -11.18 4.76
N ALA A 170 2.09 -11.53 6.03
CA ALA A 170 0.92 -12.17 6.63
C ALA A 170 -0.11 -11.09 7.00
N VAL A 171 -1.36 -11.32 6.62
CA VAL A 171 -2.48 -10.43 6.95
C VAL A 171 -3.26 -11.05 8.11
N TYR A 172 -3.39 -10.30 9.20
CA TYR A 172 -4.20 -10.63 10.36
C TYR A 172 -5.46 -9.74 10.38
N PRO A 173 -6.45 -10.02 11.24
CA PRO A 173 -7.68 -9.23 11.25
C PRO A 173 -7.50 -7.73 11.54
N THR A 174 -6.49 -7.38 12.33
CA THR A 174 -6.24 -5.99 12.79
C THR A 174 -4.99 -5.36 12.16
N HIS A 175 -4.04 -6.16 11.69
CA HIS A 175 -2.74 -5.68 11.22
C HIS A 175 -2.13 -6.60 10.16
N CYS A 176 -1.18 -6.07 9.41
CA CYS A 176 -0.31 -6.82 8.52
C CYS A 176 1.08 -6.93 9.15
N ARG A 177 1.75 -8.06 8.94
CA ARG A 177 3.13 -8.29 9.40
C ARG A 177 3.99 -8.80 8.25
N TRP A 178 5.20 -8.27 8.13
CA TRP A 178 6.20 -8.83 7.21
C TRP A 178 7.60 -8.69 7.81
N HIS A 179 8.56 -9.39 7.20
CA HIS A 179 9.98 -9.23 7.54
C HIS A 179 10.70 -8.59 6.36
N GLN A 180 11.51 -7.57 6.64
CA GLN A 180 12.32 -6.90 5.64
C GLN A 180 13.74 -6.77 6.19
N ASN A 181 14.72 -7.34 5.48
CA ASN A 181 16.12 -7.38 5.89
C ASN A 181 16.35 -7.96 7.31
N GLY A 182 15.48 -8.88 7.75
CA GLY A 182 15.55 -9.49 9.09
C GLY A 182 14.79 -8.73 10.18
N GLU A 183 14.36 -7.49 9.91
CA GLU A 183 13.57 -6.70 10.85
C GLU A 183 12.07 -6.99 10.68
N PRO A 184 11.32 -7.18 11.78
CA PRO A 184 9.88 -7.35 11.74
C PRO A 184 9.18 -5.99 11.58
N TYR A 185 8.33 -5.89 10.57
CA TYR A 185 7.45 -4.76 10.35
C TYR A 185 6.02 -5.15 10.69
N ARG A 186 5.33 -4.27 11.41
CA ARG A 186 3.91 -4.37 11.73
C ARG A 186 3.22 -3.10 11.28
N LEU A 187 2.06 -3.25 10.65
CA LEU A 187 1.24 -2.15 10.17
C LEU A 187 -0.22 -2.41 10.50
N GLU A 188 -0.85 -1.50 11.24
CA GLU A 188 -2.26 -1.64 11.58
C GLU A 188 -3.14 -1.21 10.40
N HIS A 189 -4.28 -1.87 10.22
CA HIS A 189 -5.21 -1.48 9.16
C HIS A 189 -5.74 -0.06 9.33
N VAL A 190 -5.76 0.46 10.56
CA VAL A 190 -6.20 1.82 10.88
C VAL A 190 -5.24 2.90 10.39
N ASP A 191 -3.95 2.57 10.22
CA ASP A 191 -2.91 3.50 9.78
C ASP A 191 -2.84 3.63 8.25
N LEU A 192 -3.73 2.93 7.53
CA LEU A 192 -3.79 3.02 6.08
C LEU A 192 -4.26 4.42 5.68
N MET A 193 -3.38 5.17 5.01
CA MET A 193 -3.64 6.56 4.61
C MET A 193 -4.28 6.68 3.23
N GLY A 194 -4.11 5.69 2.36
CA GLY A 194 -4.66 5.73 1.01
C GLY A 194 -4.42 4.47 0.21
N ALA A 195 -5.28 4.21 -0.78
CA ALA A 195 -5.15 3.08 -1.68
C ALA A 195 -5.48 3.45 -3.13
N TRP A 196 -4.69 2.93 -4.07
CA TRP A 196 -4.89 3.10 -5.50
C TRP A 196 -4.91 1.75 -6.19
N GLU A 197 -5.90 1.52 -7.05
CA GLU A 197 -5.95 0.36 -7.94
C GLU A 197 -5.34 0.73 -9.29
N LEU A 198 -4.34 -0.03 -9.72
CA LEU A 198 -3.65 0.07 -11.01
C LEU A 198 -4.00 -1.14 -11.89
N PRO A 199 -3.75 -1.08 -13.21
CA PRO A 199 -4.02 -2.20 -14.11
C PRO A 199 -3.32 -3.50 -13.69
N ASP A 200 -2.10 -3.39 -13.14
CA ASP A 200 -1.25 -4.52 -12.78
C ASP A 200 -1.24 -4.82 -11.25
N GLY A 201 -2.01 -4.10 -10.43
CA GLY A 201 -1.98 -4.28 -8.97
C GLY A 201 -2.58 -3.14 -8.14
N PHE A 202 -2.20 -3.02 -6.88
CA PHE A 202 -2.65 -2.00 -5.94
C PHE A 202 -1.44 -1.30 -5.31
N VAL A 203 -1.59 -0.02 -4.97
CA VAL A 203 -0.63 0.73 -4.16
C VAL A 203 -1.31 1.10 -2.86
N LEU A 204 -0.70 0.75 -1.73
CA LEU A 204 -1.14 1.08 -0.39
C LEU A 204 -0.17 2.09 0.22
N GLN A 205 -0.68 3.21 0.71
CA GLN A 205 0.09 4.25 1.38
C GLN A 205 -0.23 4.26 2.87
N TRP A 206 0.83 4.39 3.66
CA TRP A 206 0.78 4.55 5.11
C TRP A 206 1.88 5.54 5.54
N GLU A 207 2.12 5.63 6.85
CA GLU A 207 3.23 6.38 7.43
C GLU A 207 4.58 5.71 7.12
N GLY A 208 5.11 5.95 5.92
CA GLY A 208 6.35 5.32 5.45
C GLY A 208 6.37 5.05 3.94
N PRO A 209 7.24 4.14 3.46
CA PRO A 209 7.28 3.76 2.06
C PRO A 209 6.01 2.99 1.69
N PRO A 210 5.30 3.36 0.61
CA PRO A 210 4.11 2.62 0.20
C PRO A 210 4.46 1.23 -0.30
N LEU A 211 3.47 0.35 -0.24
CA LEU A 211 3.57 -0.98 -0.82
C LEU A 211 2.83 -1.11 -2.14
N PHE A 212 3.44 -1.88 -3.03
CA PHE A 212 2.79 -2.37 -4.23
C PHE A 212 2.39 -3.83 -4.04
N VAL A 213 1.10 -4.13 -4.23
CA VAL A 213 0.53 -5.47 -4.15
C VAL A 213 0.07 -5.90 -5.53
N HIS A 214 0.40 -7.12 -5.95
CA HIS A 214 -0.04 -7.63 -7.24
C HIS A 214 -1.52 -8.01 -7.23
N HIS A 215 -2.19 -8.00 -8.39
CA HIS A 215 -3.63 -8.28 -8.48
C HIS A 215 -4.01 -9.73 -8.09
N SER A 216 -3.04 -10.63 -8.02
CA SER A 216 -3.23 -11.98 -7.46
C SER A 216 -3.73 -11.94 -6.01
N ASP A 217 -3.34 -10.91 -5.25
CA ASP A 217 -3.66 -10.79 -3.83
C ASP A 217 -4.74 -9.73 -3.58
N ALA A 218 -5.56 -9.43 -4.60
CA ALA A 218 -6.62 -8.44 -4.54
C ALA A 218 -7.61 -8.69 -3.40
N GLN A 219 -7.87 -9.95 -3.04
CA GLN A 219 -8.75 -10.32 -1.94
C GLN A 219 -8.22 -9.83 -0.59
N ALA A 220 -6.92 -10.00 -0.33
CA ALA A 220 -6.29 -9.53 0.90
C ALA A 220 -6.30 -7.99 0.97
N VAL A 221 -6.08 -7.30 -0.16
CA VAL A 221 -6.18 -5.83 -0.21
C VAL A 221 -7.60 -5.35 0.11
N ARG A 222 -8.62 -5.99 -0.48
CA ARG A 222 -10.02 -5.68 -0.19
C ARG A 222 -10.38 -5.94 1.27
N TYR A 223 -9.82 -7.00 1.86
CA TYR A 223 -9.98 -7.29 3.27
C TYR A 223 -9.44 -6.16 4.15
N ILE A 224 -8.22 -5.69 3.88
CA ILE A 224 -7.60 -4.55 4.58
C ILE A 224 -8.48 -3.31 4.44
N LEU A 225 -8.86 -2.95 3.21
CA LEU A 225 -9.70 -1.78 2.95
C LEU A 225 -11.06 -1.83 3.66
N SER A 226 -11.65 -3.02 3.83
CA SER A 226 -12.91 -3.17 4.56
C SER A 226 -12.79 -2.87 6.06
N ARG A 227 -11.57 -2.97 6.61
CA ARG A 227 -11.25 -2.71 8.02
C ARG A 227 -10.73 -1.30 8.26
N SER A 228 -10.24 -0.63 7.22
CA SER A 228 -9.74 0.74 7.29
C SER A 228 -10.87 1.75 7.02
N TYR A 229 -11.19 2.60 8.00
CA TYR A 229 -12.26 3.60 7.87
C TYR A 229 -11.74 4.91 7.26
N GLY A 230 -12.49 5.46 6.30
CA GLY A 230 -12.21 6.79 5.73
C GLY A 230 -11.02 6.86 4.75
N VAL A 231 -10.49 5.71 4.34
CA VAL A 231 -9.33 5.66 3.44
C VAL A 231 -9.72 6.07 2.01
N PRO A 232 -9.03 7.05 1.41
CA PRO A 232 -9.26 7.41 0.02
C PRO A 232 -8.85 6.25 -0.91
N TYR A 233 -9.84 5.61 -1.52
CA TYR A 233 -9.67 4.58 -2.55
C TYR A 233 -9.89 5.17 -3.94
N ARG A 234 -8.93 5.02 -4.87
CA ARG A 234 -9.06 5.48 -6.26
C ARG A 234 -8.66 4.43 -7.28
N VAL A 235 -9.49 4.25 -8.31
CA VAL A 235 -9.18 3.36 -9.43
C VAL A 235 -8.51 4.14 -10.55
N LEU A 236 -7.27 3.80 -10.85
CA LEU A 236 -6.49 4.36 -11.95
C LEU A 236 -6.58 3.42 -13.16
N ARG A 237 -7.48 3.73 -14.08
CA ARG A 237 -7.52 3.01 -15.36
C ARG A 237 -6.37 3.47 -16.27
N PRO A 238 -5.76 2.55 -17.04
CA PRO A 238 -4.83 2.96 -18.07
C PRO A 238 -5.63 3.79 -19.05
N ARG A 239 -5.11 4.97 -19.40
CA ARG A 239 -5.76 5.88 -20.34
C ARG A 239 -5.81 5.13 -21.68
N ARG A 240 -6.94 4.50 -22.02
CA ARG A 240 -7.24 4.15 -23.41
C ARG A 240 -7.26 5.49 -24.11
N GLU A 241 -6.21 5.78 -24.86
CA GLU A 241 -6.12 7.05 -25.56
C GLU A 241 -7.37 7.19 -26.44
N PRO A 242 -8.17 8.26 -26.29
CA PRO A 242 -9.16 8.60 -27.29
C PRO A 242 -8.50 9.13 -28.57
N PHE A 243 -7.18 8.92 -28.75
CA PHE A 243 -6.42 9.38 -29.91
C PHE A 243 -7.02 8.82 -31.20
N TRP A 244 -7.44 7.56 -31.22
CA TRP A 244 -8.12 6.96 -32.37
C TRP A 244 -9.51 7.55 -32.63
N ALA A 245 -10.28 7.89 -31.58
CA ALA A 245 -11.60 8.49 -31.73
C ALA A 245 -11.51 9.95 -32.22
N LEU A 246 -10.54 10.72 -31.72
CA LEU A 246 -10.28 12.09 -32.16
C LEU A 246 -9.68 12.12 -33.58
N CYS A 247 -8.74 11.22 -33.91
CA CYS A 247 -8.22 11.08 -35.28
C CYS A 247 -9.29 10.65 -36.27
N ALA A 248 -10.19 9.72 -35.90
CA ALA A 248 -11.32 9.31 -36.74
C ALA A 248 -12.32 10.45 -36.97
N CYS A 249 -12.62 11.25 -35.94
CA CYS A 249 -13.46 12.44 -36.09
C CYS A 249 -12.82 13.51 -36.99
N THR A 250 -11.51 13.73 -36.89
CA THR A 250 -10.79 14.66 -37.79
C THR A 250 -10.68 14.14 -39.23
N ALA A 251 -10.54 12.82 -39.41
CA ALA A 251 -10.53 12.21 -40.74
C ALA A 251 -11.92 12.25 -41.40
N GLY A 252 -13.00 12.02 -40.64
CA GLY A 252 -14.38 12.12 -41.15
C GLY A 252 -14.78 13.54 -41.58
N LEU A 253 -14.28 14.57 -40.88
CA LEU A 253 -14.48 15.97 -41.25
C LEU A 253 -13.65 16.41 -42.47
N ALA A 254 -12.49 15.81 -42.71
CA ALA A 254 -11.65 16.10 -43.88
C ALA A 254 -12.13 15.41 -45.18
N ILE A 255 -12.97 14.37 -45.08
CA ILE A 255 -13.54 13.65 -46.24
C ILE A 255 -14.87 14.26 -46.69
N SER A 256 -15.49 15.15 -45.89
CA SER A 256 -16.79 15.78 -46.19
C SER A 256 -16.69 17.24 -46.69
N LEU A 257 -15.51 17.68 -47.13
CA LEU A 257 -15.22 18.99 -47.74
C LEU A 257 -14.58 18.79 -49.12
#